data_AF-A0AA39QN58-F1
#
_entry.id   AF-A0AA39QN58-F1
#
_cell.length_a   1.000
_cell.length_b   1.000
_cell.length_c   1.000
_cell.angle_alpha   90.00
_cell.angle_beta   90.00
_cell.angle_gamma   90.00
#
_symmetry.space_group_name_H-M   'P 1'
#
loop_
_entity.id
_entity.type
_entity.pdbx_description
1 polymer ?
#
loop_
_entity_poly.entity_id
_entity_poly.type
_entity_poly.pdbx_seq_one_letter_code
_entity_poly.pdbx_strand_id
1 'polypeptide(L)'
;MTMKQPISHTPEGAVSVSYTTLLSAPGSLNEAIERAFGSNPECLGIIIVRDLPPTYAAYRQRLLTLAYKFAKLDENVREQYTDASSSYSFGWSHGKVCYHYGAHLYRQPMHPSRKS
;
A
#
# COMPACT_ATOMS: atom_id res chain seq x y z
N MET A 1 -22.29 -11.48 -26.29
CA MET A 1 -22.35 -10.00 -26.20
C MET A 1 -22.13 -9.62 -24.74
N THR A 2 -20.98 -9.03 -24.41
CA THR A 2 -20.68 -8.63 -23.03
C THR A 2 -21.43 -7.33 -22.74
N MET A 3 -22.38 -7.33 -21.80
CA MET A 3 -23.05 -6.09 -21.40
C MET A 3 -22.03 -5.19 -20.71
N LYS A 4 -21.72 -4.06 -21.34
CA LYS A 4 -20.86 -3.02 -20.74
C LYS A 4 -21.63 -2.29 -19.65
N GLN A 5 -21.04 -2.18 -18.47
CA GLN A 5 -21.65 -1.45 -17.36
C GLN A 5 -21.32 0.05 -17.48
N PRO A 6 -22.27 0.95 -17.16
CA PRO A 6 -21.99 2.38 -17.11
C PRO A 6 -20.95 2.69 -16.03
N ILE A 7 -19.98 3.54 -16.37
CA ILE A 7 -18.92 3.95 -15.45
C ILE A 7 -19.51 4.92 -14.43
N SER A 8 -19.30 4.63 -13.15
CA SER A 8 -19.72 5.48 -12.03
C SER A 8 -18.52 6.27 -11.50
N HIS A 9 -18.76 7.48 -11.01
CA HIS A 9 -17.73 8.35 -10.44
C HIS A 9 -18.14 8.83 -9.04
N THR A 10 -17.16 9.11 -8.18
CA THR A 10 -17.38 9.89 -6.95
C THR A 10 -17.55 11.38 -7.30
N PRO A 11 -18.02 12.24 -6.36
CA PRO A 11 -18.10 13.68 -6.58
C PRO A 11 -16.76 14.32 -6.99
N GLU A 12 -15.64 13.74 -6.56
CA GLU A 12 -14.27 14.17 -6.87
C GLU A 12 -13.75 13.60 -8.19
N GLY A 13 -14.57 12.85 -8.94
CA GLY A 13 -14.23 12.32 -10.26
C GLY A 13 -13.56 10.95 -10.26
N ALA A 14 -13.27 10.36 -9.10
CA ALA A 14 -12.66 9.03 -9.04
C ALA A 14 -13.61 7.94 -9.53
N VAL A 15 -13.12 7.02 -10.35
CA VAL A 15 -13.93 5.89 -10.83
C VAL A 15 -14.33 5.01 -9.65
N SER A 16 -15.63 4.72 -9.53
CA SER A 16 -16.20 3.87 -8.50
C SER A 16 -16.70 2.55 -9.06
N VAL A 17 -16.24 1.43 -8.47
CA VAL A 17 -16.61 0.08 -8.88
C VAL A 17 -17.16 -0.74 -7.72
N SER A 18 -18.08 -1.66 -7.99
CA SER A 18 -18.64 -2.54 -6.96
C SER A 18 -17.73 -3.73 -6.69
N TYR A 19 -17.51 -4.05 -5.41
CA TYR A 19 -16.78 -5.23 -4.98
C TYR A 19 -17.41 -6.52 -5.50
N THR A 20 -18.75 -6.61 -5.50
CA THR A 20 -19.44 -7.81 -5.99
C THR A 20 -19.20 -8.01 -7.49
N THR A 21 -19.17 -6.93 -8.28
CA THR A 21 -18.85 -7.01 -9.71
C THR A 21 -17.40 -7.40 -9.95
N LEU A 22 -16.45 -6.89 -9.14
CA LEU A 22 -15.04 -7.30 -9.22
C LEU A 22 -14.87 -8.81 -9.04
N LEU A 23 -15.69 -9.43 -8.18
CA LEU A 23 -15.66 -10.88 -7.96
C LEU A 23 -16.39 -11.66 -9.06
N SER A 24 -17.59 -11.22 -9.46
CA SER A 24 -18.48 -12.02 -10.31
C SER A 24 -18.26 -11.81 -11.81
N ALA A 25 -17.83 -10.62 -12.22
CA ALA A 25 -17.69 -10.24 -13.63
C ALA A 25 -16.57 -9.19 -13.84
N PRO A 26 -15.31 -9.45 -13.46
CA PRO A 26 -14.23 -8.46 -13.55
C PRO A 26 -14.02 -7.91 -14.95
N GLY A 27 -14.21 -8.74 -16.00
CA GLY A 27 -14.07 -8.30 -17.40
C GLY A 27 -15.09 -7.24 -17.84
N SER A 28 -16.23 -7.10 -17.14
CA SER A 28 -17.19 -6.03 -17.45
C SER A 28 -16.72 -4.65 -16.99
N LEU A 29 -15.62 -4.58 -16.22
CA LEU A 29 -15.07 -3.34 -15.66
C LEU A 29 -13.87 -2.79 -16.45
N ASN A 30 -13.48 -3.41 -17.57
CA ASN A 30 -12.29 -3.01 -18.34
C ASN A 30 -12.30 -1.51 -18.71
N GLU A 31 -13.43 -0.98 -19.18
CA GLU A 31 -13.54 0.45 -19.53
C GLU A 31 -13.44 1.37 -18.31
N ALA A 32 -13.96 0.93 -17.16
CA ALA A 32 -13.83 1.66 -15.90
C ALA A 32 -12.37 1.68 -15.42
N ILE A 33 -11.66 0.56 -15.56
CA ILE A 33 -10.22 0.45 -15.23
C ILE A 33 -9.40 1.33 -16.18
N GLU A 34 -9.68 1.31 -17.49
CA GLU A 34 -9.03 2.18 -18.46
C GLU A 34 -9.29 3.66 -18.16
N ARG A 35 -10.51 4.02 -17.76
CA ARG A 35 -10.84 5.40 -17.35
C ARG A 35 -10.13 5.82 -16.07
N ALA A 36 -9.80 4.89 -15.18
CA ALA A 36 -9.11 5.18 -13.93
C ALA A 36 -7.60 5.28 -14.09
N PHE A 37 -7.00 4.40 -14.89
CA PHE A 37 -5.54 4.20 -14.98
C PHE A 37 -4.95 4.46 -16.38
N GLY A 38 -5.76 4.91 -17.33
CA GLY A 38 -5.30 5.23 -18.68
C GLY A 38 -4.39 6.46 -18.72
N SER A 39 -3.89 6.75 -19.91
CA SER A 39 -2.92 7.86 -20.12
C SER A 39 -3.57 9.22 -20.35
N ASN A 40 -4.90 9.33 -20.26
CA ASN A 40 -5.60 10.60 -20.43
C ASN A 40 -5.39 11.48 -19.18
N PRO A 41 -5.18 12.81 -19.31
CA PRO A 41 -5.05 13.73 -18.18
C PRO A 41 -6.16 13.63 -17.11
N GLU A 42 -7.37 13.21 -17.49
CA GLU A 42 -8.50 13.03 -16.57
C GLU A 42 -8.42 11.73 -15.74
N CYS A 43 -7.46 10.85 -16.02
CA CYS A 43 -7.27 9.60 -15.28
C CYS A 43 -6.52 9.87 -13.97
N LEU A 44 -7.19 9.63 -12.83
CA LEU A 44 -6.63 9.91 -11.51
C LEU A 44 -5.63 8.86 -11.00
N GLY A 45 -5.50 7.72 -11.68
CA GLY A 45 -4.64 6.61 -11.27
C GLY A 45 -5.14 5.86 -10.04
N ILE A 46 -6.43 5.99 -9.70
CA ILE A 46 -7.06 5.33 -8.55
C ILE A 46 -8.49 4.87 -8.88
N ILE A 47 -8.97 3.86 -8.14
CA ILE A 47 -10.38 3.45 -8.11
C ILE A 47 -10.89 3.42 -6.67
N ILE A 48 -12.19 3.65 -6.52
CA ILE A 48 -12.90 3.48 -5.25
C ILE A 48 -13.76 2.22 -5.33
N VAL A 49 -13.45 1.24 -4.49
CA VAL A 49 -14.24 0.01 -4.38
C VAL A 49 -15.35 0.21 -3.34
N ARG A 50 -16.60 0.05 -3.77
CA ARG A 50 -17.82 0.15 -2.93
C ARG A 50 -18.49 -1.21 -2.77
N ASP A 51 -19.56 -1.25 -1.98
CA ASP A 51 -20.37 -2.46 -1.72
C ASP A 51 -19.54 -3.61 -1.10
N LEU A 52 -18.62 -3.24 -0.21
CA LEU A 52 -17.79 -4.19 0.53
C LEU A 52 -18.64 -5.06 1.46
N PRO A 53 -18.16 -6.26 1.84
CA PRO A 53 -18.88 -7.12 2.79
C PRO A 53 -19.21 -6.35 4.09
N PRO A 54 -20.40 -6.58 4.70
CA PRO A 54 -20.80 -5.84 5.91
C PRO A 54 -19.80 -5.94 7.08
N THR A 55 -19.03 -7.03 7.15
CA THR A 55 -17.98 -7.26 8.15
C THR A 55 -16.77 -6.32 8.00
N TYR A 56 -16.57 -5.73 6.82
CA TYR A 56 -15.41 -4.89 6.53
C TYR A 56 -15.30 -3.69 7.46
N ALA A 57 -16.41 -3.03 7.77
CA ALA A 57 -16.41 -1.86 8.65
C ALA A 57 -15.89 -2.19 10.07
N ALA A 58 -16.36 -3.31 10.64
CA ALA A 58 -15.93 -3.78 11.95
C ALA A 58 -14.44 -4.15 11.96
N TYR A 59 -13.97 -4.85 10.92
CA TYR A 59 -12.55 -5.20 10.80
C TYR A 59 -11.66 -3.98 10.62
N ARG A 60 -12.07 -3.01 9.78
CA ARG A 60 -11.34 -1.75 9.61
C ARG A 60 -11.20 -1.00 10.93
N GLN A 61 -12.29 -0.86 11.69
CA GLN A 61 -12.26 -0.18 12.98
C GLN A 61 -11.32 -0.89 13.97
N ARG A 62 -11.40 -2.22 14.08
CA ARG A 62 -10.53 -3.00 14.95
C ARG A 62 -9.06 -2.87 14.54
N LEU A 63 -8.76 -2.99 13.24
CA LEU A 63 -7.41 -2.90 12.71
C LEU A 63 -6.79 -1.52 12.98
N LEU A 64 -7.51 -0.44 12.66
CA LEU A 64 -7.02 0.93 12.88
C LEU A 64 -6.81 1.23 14.37
N THR A 65 -7.68 0.71 15.24
CA THR A 65 -7.51 0.83 16.70
C THR A 65 -6.25 0.12 17.18
N LEU A 66 -6.00 -1.10 16.69
CA LEU A 66 -4.80 -1.87 17.03
C LEU A 66 -3.53 -1.22 16.49
N ALA A 67 -3.55 -0.76 15.23
CA ALA A 67 -2.43 -0.05 14.61
C ALA A 67 -2.07 1.22 15.40
N TYR A 68 -3.07 1.99 15.84
CA TYR A 68 -2.86 3.17 16.69
C TYR A 68 -2.24 2.80 18.04
N LYS A 69 -2.77 1.77 18.71
CA LYS A 69 -2.23 1.29 19.99
C LYS A 69 -0.78 0.83 19.85
N PHE A 70 -0.47 0.09 18.78
CA PHE A 70 0.89 -0.37 18.49
C PHE A 70 1.84 0.80 18.24
N ALA A 71 1.43 1.78 17.43
CA ALA A 71 2.24 2.95 17.12
C ALA A 71 2.58 3.81 18.35
N LYS A 72 1.79 3.69 19.44
CA LYS A 72 1.97 4.37 20.73
C LYS A 72 2.80 3.62 21.76
N LEU A 73 3.24 2.39 21.47
CA LEU A 73 4.16 1.68 22.35
C LEU A 73 5.50 2.42 22.42
N ASP A 74 6.23 2.20 23.51
CA ASP A 74 7.57 2.73 23.67
C ASP A 74 8.46 2.33 22.49
N GLU A 75 9.38 3.22 22.11
CA GLU A 75 10.23 3.03 20.93
C GLU A 75 11.05 1.73 21.02
N ASN A 76 11.60 1.42 22.19
CA ASN A 76 12.33 0.18 22.43
C ASN A 76 11.49 -1.08 22.19
N VAL A 77 10.17 -1.03 22.41
CA VAL A 77 9.26 -2.13 22.13
C VAL A 77 8.97 -2.19 20.63
N ARG A 78 8.68 -1.06 19.98
CA ARG A 78 8.40 -1.02 18.54
C ARG A 78 9.60 -1.52 17.72
N GLU A 79 10.82 -1.14 18.09
CA GLU A 79 12.05 -1.54 17.40
C GLU A 79 12.34 -3.04 17.48
N GLN A 80 11.78 -3.78 18.44
CA GLN A 80 11.87 -5.25 18.47
C GLN A 80 11.14 -5.93 17.30
N TYR A 81 10.21 -5.20 16.67
CA TYR A 81 9.45 -5.68 15.51
C TYR A 81 10.03 -5.18 14.19
N THR A 82 11.22 -4.58 14.20
CA THR A 82 11.92 -4.16 12.98
C THR A 82 12.54 -5.37 12.29
N ASP A 83 12.28 -5.55 10.99
CA ASP A 83 12.91 -6.60 10.18
C ASP A 83 13.79 -5.99 9.07
N ALA A 84 15.07 -5.80 9.38
CA ALA A 84 16.05 -5.29 8.43
C ALA A 84 16.33 -6.28 7.28
N SER A 85 16.11 -7.58 7.48
CA SER A 85 16.35 -8.59 6.44
C SER A 85 15.36 -8.48 5.28
N SER A 86 14.15 -7.99 5.56
CA SER A 86 13.13 -7.64 4.55
C SER A 86 13.37 -6.30 3.85
N SER A 87 14.53 -5.67 4.05
CA SER A 87 14.75 -4.26 3.67
C SER A 87 13.69 -3.32 4.25
N TYR A 88 13.21 -3.62 5.47
CA TYR A 88 12.12 -2.92 6.16
C TYR A 88 10.75 -2.98 5.46
N SER A 89 10.54 -3.94 4.56
CA SER A 89 9.25 -4.18 3.91
C SER A 89 8.26 -4.92 4.82
N PHE A 90 8.74 -5.47 5.94
CA PHE A 90 7.94 -6.13 6.95
C PHE A 90 8.25 -5.58 8.36
N GLY A 91 7.24 -5.60 9.24
CA GLY A 91 7.38 -5.15 10.62
C GLY A 91 7.37 -3.62 10.80
N TRP A 92 8.00 -3.15 11.88
CA TRP A 92 8.15 -1.72 12.19
C TRP A 92 9.30 -1.11 11.39
N SER A 93 9.04 -0.03 10.65
CA SER A 93 10.07 0.66 9.89
C SER A 93 10.22 2.14 10.23
N HIS A 94 9.22 2.80 10.81
CA HIS A 94 9.21 4.25 11.03
C HIS A 94 9.65 5.08 9.79
N GLY A 95 9.33 4.60 8.58
CA GLY A 95 9.75 5.25 7.33
C GLY A 95 11.19 4.97 6.90
N LYS A 96 11.89 4.02 7.54
CA LYS A 96 13.17 3.49 7.06
C LYS A 96 12.95 2.86 5.67
N VAL A 97 13.67 3.36 4.69
CA VAL A 97 13.70 2.84 3.33
C VAL A 97 15.13 2.45 2.98
N CYS A 98 15.32 1.22 2.51
CA CYS A 98 16.60 0.79 1.94
C CYS A 98 16.64 1.20 0.46
N TYR A 99 17.42 2.23 0.14
CA TYR A 99 17.78 2.47 -1.26
C TYR A 99 18.99 1.61 -1.62
N HIS A 100 18.80 0.63 -2.52
CA HIS A 100 19.91 -0.08 -3.14
C HIS A 100 20.58 0.81 -4.19
N TYR A 101 21.30 1.85 -3.77
CA TYR A 101 22.34 2.44 -4.62
C TYR A 101 23.58 1.53 -4.52
N GLY A 102 23.73 0.61 -5.49
CA GLY A 102 24.97 -0.10 -5.80
C GLY A 102 25.80 -0.62 -4.62
N ALA A 103 25.57 -1.87 -4.22
CA ALA A 103 26.41 -2.61 -3.27
C ALA A 103 27.82 -2.91 -3.83
N HIS A 104 28.64 -1.88 -4.03
CA HIS A 104 30.06 -2.02 -4.35
C HIS A 104 31.01 -1.03 -3.67
N LEU A 105 30.50 -0.09 -2.88
CA LEU A 105 31.35 0.81 -2.10
C LEU A 105 30.90 0.73 -0.64
N TYR A 106 31.84 0.59 0.28
CA TYR A 106 31.69 0.27 1.71
C TYR A 106 31.68 -1.20 2.09
N ARG A 107 32.77 -1.90 1.76
CA ARG A 107 33.33 -2.91 2.68
C ARG A 107 34.83 -2.68 2.83
N GLN A 108 35.24 -1.85 3.78
CA GLN A 108 36.46 -2.07 4.56
C GLN A 108 36.26 -1.58 5.99
N PRO A 109 36.56 -2.39 7.03
CA PRO A 109 36.68 -1.89 8.39
C PRO A 109 38.00 -1.12 8.51
N MET A 110 37.94 0.13 8.97
CA MET A 110 39.15 0.84 9.41
C MET A 110 39.72 0.11 10.64
N HIS A 111 40.86 -0.53 10.46
CA HIS A 111 41.67 -1.07 11.54
C HIS A 111 42.38 0.10 12.25
N PRO A 112 42.41 0.18 13.58
CA PRO A 112 43.13 1.23 14.28
C PRO A 112 44.62 0.87 14.29
N SER A 113 45.43 1.56 13.49
CA SER A 113 46.89 1.44 13.56
C SER A 113 47.46 2.48 14.51
N ARG A 114 47.88 1.95 15.65
CA ARG A 114 48.87 2.41 16.64
C ARG A 114 49.61 3.72 16.38
N LYS A 115 49.62 4.52 17.46
CA LYS A 115 50.66 5.48 17.82
C LYS A 115 52.06 4.86 17.70
N SER A 116 52.97 5.59 17.06
CA SER A 116 54.40 5.64 17.32
C SER A 116 54.91 7.00 16.87
#